data_AF-G1T2V8-F1
#
_entry.id   AF-G1T2V8-F1
#
_cell.length_a   1.000
_cell.length_b   1.000
_cell.length_c   1.000
_cell.angle_alpha   90.00
_cell.angle_beta   90.00
_cell.angle_gamma   90.00
#
_symmetry.space_group_name_H-M   'P 1'
#
loop_
_entity.id
_entity.type
_entity.pdbx_description
1 polymer ?
#
loop_
_entity_poly.entity_id
_entity_poly.type
_entity_poly.pdbx_seq_one_letter_code
_entity_poly.pdbx_strand_id
1 'polypeptide(L)'
;TCVGIRDRCVGSWSGRVQSLENPAQPQSADAQWLTAEERREAVLDLKAAGWAELSERDAIYKEFSFKNFNQAFGFMSRVALQAEKMNHHPEWFNVYNKVQITLTSHDRGGLTRRDVKLAKFIEKAAASV
;
A
#
# COMPACT_ATOMS: atom_id res chain seq x y z
N THR A 1 -33.08 -43.39 -12.50
CA THR A 1 -32.01 -44.24 -13.08
C THR A 1 -31.71 -43.69 -14.46
N CYS A 2 -30.50 -43.19 -14.70
CA CYS A 2 -30.13 -42.57 -15.97
C CYS A 2 -30.07 -43.62 -17.09
N VAL A 3 -30.73 -43.33 -18.21
CA VAL A 3 -30.51 -43.94 -19.53
C VAL A 3 -30.31 -42.77 -20.48
N GLY A 4 -29.13 -42.71 -21.12
CA GLY A 4 -28.66 -41.53 -21.84
C GLY A 4 -29.25 -41.35 -23.24
N ILE A 5 -28.82 -40.28 -23.91
CA ILE A 5 -28.35 -40.25 -25.30
C ILE A 5 -27.69 -38.89 -25.53
N ARG A 6 -26.59 -38.93 -26.28
CA ARG A 6 -25.83 -37.80 -26.80
C ARG A 6 -26.77 -36.75 -27.40
N ASP A 7 -26.63 -35.50 -27.01
CA ASP A 7 -26.76 -34.38 -27.96
C ASP A 7 -25.90 -33.20 -27.49
N ARG A 8 -24.83 -32.98 -28.25
CA ARG A 8 -24.08 -31.72 -28.25
C ARG A 8 -24.96 -30.68 -28.91
N CYS A 9 -25.67 -29.88 -28.12
CA CYS A 9 -26.18 -28.60 -28.60
C CYS A 9 -24.99 -27.66 -28.80
N VAL A 10 -24.50 -27.59 -30.04
CA VAL A 10 -23.58 -26.54 -30.49
C VAL A 10 -24.40 -25.27 -30.67
N GLY A 11 -24.69 -24.59 -29.57
CA GLY A 11 -25.24 -23.25 -29.57
C GLY A 11 -24.14 -22.27 -29.96
N SER A 12 -24.26 -21.69 -31.17
CA SER A 12 -23.51 -20.53 -31.61
C SER A 12 -23.76 -19.35 -30.66
N TRP A 13 -22.92 -19.21 -29.63
CA TRP A 13 -22.78 -17.96 -28.91
C TRP A 13 -21.64 -17.19 -29.56
N SER A 14 -21.98 -16.32 -30.51
CA SER A 14 -21.14 -15.21 -30.95
C SER A 14 -21.10 -14.13 -29.85
N GLY A 15 -20.68 -14.54 -28.64
CA GLY A 15 -20.40 -13.64 -27.54
C GLY A 15 -18.99 -13.10 -27.72
N ARG A 16 -18.87 -11.92 -28.33
CA ARG A 16 -17.67 -11.08 -28.18
C ARG A 16 -17.43 -10.94 -26.67
N VAL A 17 -16.39 -11.59 -26.16
CA VAL A 17 -15.85 -11.27 -24.83
C VAL A 17 -15.31 -9.85 -24.96
N GLN A 18 -16.17 -8.86 -24.73
CA GLN A 18 -15.71 -7.52 -24.44
C GLN A 18 -14.95 -7.66 -23.13
N SER A 19 -13.63 -7.48 -23.23
CA SER A 19 -12.83 -7.11 -22.07
C SER A 19 -13.62 -6.07 -21.30
N LEU A 20 -13.97 -6.38 -20.06
CA LEU A 20 -14.31 -5.33 -19.11
C LEU A 20 -12.99 -4.60 -18.85
N GLU A 21 -12.61 -3.72 -19.78
CA GLU A 21 -11.61 -2.71 -19.54
C GLU A 21 -12.14 -1.92 -18.34
N ASN A 22 -11.51 -2.18 -17.20
CA ASN A 22 -11.81 -1.50 -15.96
C ASN A 22 -11.56 -0.01 -16.23
N PRO A 23 -12.59 0.85 -16.25
CA PRO A 23 -12.38 2.25 -16.57
C PRO A 23 -11.46 2.80 -15.49
N ALA A 24 -10.29 3.27 -15.93
CA ALA A 24 -9.26 3.84 -15.06
C ALA A 24 -9.95 4.85 -14.13
N GLN A 25 -10.00 4.48 -12.85
CA GLN A 25 -10.60 5.33 -11.83
C GLN A 25 -9.87 6.69 -11.87
N PRO A 26 -10.60 7.82 -11.77
CA PRO A 26 -9.97 9.13 -11.76
C PRO A 26 -8.94 9.16 -10.63
N GLN A 27 -7.68 9.35 -11.01
CA GLN A 27 -6.57 9.30 -10.06
C GLN A 27 -6.77 10.38 -9.00
N SER A 28 -6.87 9.95 -7.74
CA SER A 28 -6.92 10.81 -6.57
C SER A 28 -5.81 11.87 -6.64
N ALA A 29 -6.11 13.12 -6.25
CA ALA A 29 -5.12 14.20 -6.13
C ALA A 29 -3.91 13.80 -5.26
N ASP A 30 -4.08 12.79 -4.39
CA ASP A 30 -3.02 12.26 -3.55
C ASP A 30 -2.01 11.35 -4.28
N ALA A 31 -2.33 10.90 -5.49
CA ALA A 31 -1.46 10.08 -6.33
C ALA A 31 -0.48 10.91 -7.16
N GLN A 32 -0.58 12.24 -7.13
CA GLN A 32 0.38 13.12 -7.79
C GLN A 32 1.69 13.19 -7.00
N TRP A 33 2.80 13.38 -7.72
CA TRP A 33 4.10 13.67 -7.10
C TRP A 33 4.01 14.93 -6.25
N LEU A 34 4.78 14.95 -5.16
CA LEU A 34 4.95 16.14 -4.34
C LEU A 34 5.70 17.20 -5.14
N THR A 35 5.29 18.46 -5.03
CA THR A 35 6.13 19.58 -5.49
C THR A 35 7.44 19.61 -4.69
N ALA A 36 8.47 20.28 -5.20
CA ALA A 36 9.75 20.37 -4.50
C ALA A 36 9.62 20.96 -3.09
N GLU A 37 8.73 21.95 -2.91
CA GLU A 37 8.47 22.55 -1.60
C GLU A 37 7.77 21.57 -0.66
N GLU A 38 6.68 20.96 -1.11
CA GLU A 38 5.92 20.00 -0.30
C GLU A 38 6.74 18.77 0.06
N ARG A 39 7.61 18.32 -0.85
CA ARG A 39 8.56 17.24 -0.56
C ARG A 39 9.53 17.66 0.53
N ARG A 40 10.10 18.87 0.46
CA ARG A 40 11.03 19.37 1.49
C ARG A 40 10.37 19.41 2.86
N GLU A 41 9.20 20.03 2.97
CA GLU A 41 8.47 20.12 4.24
C GLU A 41 8.09 18.74 4.79
N ALA A 42 7.49 17.88 3.94
CA ALA A 42 7.07 16.55 4.37
C ALA A 42 8.25 15.68 4.81
N VAL A 43 9.37 15.75 4.10
CA VAL A 43 10.59 15.01 4.45
C VAL A 43 11.21 15.53 5.74
N LEU A 44 11.19 16.84 5.99
CA LEU A 44 11.68 17.41 7.25
C LEU A 44 10.85 16.92 8.44
N ASP A 45 9.52 16.96 8.34
CA ASP A 45 8.60 16.41 9.36
C ASP A 45 8.90 14.93 9.63
N LEU A 46 9.04 14.13 8.57
CA LEU A 46 9.25 12.70 8.68
C LEU A 46 10.64 12.37 9.25
N LYS A 47 11.67 13.15 8.89
CA LYS A 47 13.02 13.04 9.47
C LYS A 47 13.02 13.35 10.97
N ALA A 48 12.27 14.37 11.39
CA ALA A 48 12.10 14.68 12.82
C ALA A 48 11.43 13.52 13.57
N ALA A 49 10.54 12.76 12.90
CA ALA A 49 9.95 11.54 13.42
C ALA A 49 10.86 10.30 13.28
N GLY A 50 12.09 10.41 12.77
CA GLY A 50 13.04 9.31 12.64
C GLY A 50 12.93 8.48 11.37
N TRP A 51 12.22 8.95 10.34
CA TRP A 51 12.27 8.37 9.00
C TRP A 51 13.52 8.82 8.25
N ALA A 52 14.08 7.94 7.42
CA ALA A 52 15.20 8.24 6.54
C ALA A 52 14.78 8.12 5.07
N GLU A 53 15.36 8.93 4.20
CA GLU A 53 15.25 8.73 2.75
C GLU A 53 16.26 7.65 2.32
N LEU A 54 15.86 6.75 1.42
CA LEU A 54 16.78 5.78 0.83
C LEU A 54 17.58 6.43 -0.31
N SER A 55 18.88 6.12 -0.40
CA SER A 55 19.76 6.69 -1.44
C SER A 55 19.56 6.06 -2.81
N GLU A 56 19.12 4.80 -2.86
CA GLU A 56 19.02 4.03 -4.11
C GLU A 56 17.66 4.16 -4.82
N ARG A 57 16.63 4.62 -4.10
CA ARG A 57 15.27 4.80 -4.64
C ARG A 57 14.54 5.92 -3.90
N ASP A 58 13.60 6.57 -4.59
CA ASP A 58 12.76 7.62 -4.00
C ASP A 58 11.70 7.01 -3.07
N ALA A 59 12.14 6.70 -1.85
CA ALA A 59 11.38 6.03 -0.81
C ALA A 59 11.84 6.50 0.56
N ILE A 60 10.95 6.37 1.54
CA ILE A 60 11.24 6.63 2.96
C ILE A 60 11.23 5.32 3.75
N TYR A 61 12.13 5.22 4.72
CA TYR A 61 12.36 4.02 5.53
C TYR A 61 12.37 4.35 7.02
N LYS A 62 11.81 3.44 7.83
CA LYS A 62 11.96 3.46 9.29
C LYS A 62 11.87 2.06 9.89
N GLU A 63 12.68 1.81 10.92
CA GLU A 63 12.55 0.62 11.78
C GLU A 63 11.81 0.98 13.07
N PHE A 64 10.79 0.20 13.40
CA PHE A 64 10.06 0.26 14.67
C PHE A 64 10.44 -0.93 15.54
N SER A 65 10.68 -0.68 16.83
CA SER A 65 10.98 -1.71 17.83
C SER A 65 9.93 -1.68 18.94
N PHE A 66 9.24 -2.81 19.16
CA PHE A 66 8.19 -2.98 20.15
C PHE A 66 8.67 -3.86 21.33
N LYS A 67 7.82 -4.07 22.34
CA LYS A 67 8.18 -4.95 23.47
C LYS A 67 8.23 -6.42 23.08
N ASN A 68 7.34 -6.86 22.19
CA ASN A 68 7.20 -8.24 21.77
C ASN A 68 6.47 -8.35 20.43
N PHE A 69 6.35 -9.58 19.91
CA PHE A 69 5.66 -9.86 18.64
C PHE A 69 4.17 -9.50 18.66
N ASN A 70 3.46 -9.68 19.79
CA ASN A 70 2.03 -9.38 19.86
C ASN A 70 1.77 -7.88 19.63
N GLN A 71 2.55 -7.01 20.29
CA GLN A 71 2.49 -5.57 20.05
C GLN A 71 2.85 -5.21 18.60
N ALA A 72 3.93 -5.77 18.07
CA ALA A 72 4.35 -5.53 16.69
C ALA A 72 3.25 -5.89 15.68
N PHE A 73 2.64 -7.07 15.84
CA PHE A 73 1.59 -7.53 14.93
C PHE A 73 0.26 -6.78 15.11
N GLY A 74 -0.07 -6.35 16.34
CA GLY A 74 -1.19 -5.46 16.61
C GLY A 74 -1.04 -4.09 15.93
N PHE A 75 0.17 -3.52 15.98
CA PHE A 75 0.54 -2.34 15.19
C PHE A 75 0.39 -2.59 13.68
N MET A 76 0.97 -3.67 13.17
CA MET A 76 0.88 -4.03 11.74
C MET A 76 -0.56 -4.19 11.27
N SER A 77 -1.43 -4.82 12.08
CA SER A 77 -2.84 -5.01 11.76
C SER A 77 -3.58 -3.67 11.55
N ARG A 78 -3.28 -2.67 12.39
CA ARG A 78 -3.86 -1.32 12.25
C ARG A 78 -3.36 -0.62 10.99
N VAL A 79 -2.07 -0.77 10.67
CA VAL A 79 -1.49 -0.21 9.44
C VAL A 79 -2.10 -0.88 8.21
N ALA A 80 -2.32 -2.20 8.22
CA ALA A 80 -2.94 -2.94 7.13
C ALA A 80 -4.38 -2.45 6.85
N LEU A 81 -5.19 -2.22 7.89
CA LEU A 81 -6.55 -1.67 7.73
C LEU A 81 -6.54 -0.28 7.08
N GLN A 82 -5.58 0.57 7.45
CA GLN A 82 -5.45 1.90 6.85
C GLN A 82 -4.92 1.83 5.42
N ALA A 83 -3.98 0.92 5.14
CA ALA A 83 -3.43 0.68 3.81
C ALA A 83 -4.54 0.28 2.81
N GLU A 84 -5.43 -0.64 3.20
CA GLU A 84 -6.60 -1.03 2.41
C GLU A 84 -7.54 0.15 2.16
N LYS A 85 -7.85 0.92 3.21
CA LYS A 85 -8.71 2.11 3.08
C LYS A 85 -8.13 3.15 2.12
N MET A 86 -6.81 3.30 2.08
CA MET A 86 -6.11 4.24 1.22
C MET A 86 -5.79 3.67 -0.17
N ASN A 87 -5.99 2.37 -0.38
CA ASN A 87 -5.46 1.61 -1.52
C ASN A 87 -3.97 1.94 -1.76
N HIS A 88 -3.19 1.90 -0.68
CA HIS A 88 -1.76 2.22 -0.69
C HIS A 88 -1.03 1.36 0.35
N HIS A 89 -0.17 0.47 -0.11
CA HIS A 89 0.40 -0.59 0.71
C HIS A 89 1.88 -0.33 1.02
N PRO A 90 2.33 -0.60 2.27
CA PRO A 90 3.74 -0.52 2.60
C PRO A 90 4.51 -1.73 2.08
N GLU A 91 5.80 -1.54 1.83
CA GLU A 91 6.76 -2.63 1.84
C GLU A 91 7.26 -2.80 3.28
N TRP A 92 7.23 -4.00 3.85
CA TRP A 92 7.74 -4.20 5.20
C TRP A 92 8.39 -5.55 5.43
N PHE A 93 9.21 -5.61 6.47
CA PHE A 93 9.86 -6.81 6.98
C PHE A 93 9.67 -6.87 8.48
N ASN A 94 9.23 -8.00 9.02
CA ASN A 94 9.02 -8.19 10.44
C ASN A 94 9.79 -9.40 10.96
N VAL A 95 10.52 -9.19 12.06
CA VAL A 95 11.16 -10.25 12.85
C VAL A 95 10.88 -9.97 14.32
N TYR A 96 10.08 -10.84 14.93
CA TYR A 96 9.67 -10.72 16.34
C TYR A 96 9.11 -9.33 16.66
N ASN A 97 9.80 -8.55 17.47
CA ASN A 97 9.37 -7.22 17.91
C ASN A 97 9.82 -6.08 16.99
N LYS A 98 10.51 -6.38 15.88
CA LYS A 98 11.01 -5.38 14.94
C LYS A 98 10.18 -5.35 13.68
N VAL A 99 9.78 -4.16 13.23
CA VAL A 99 9.06 -3.94 11.97
C VAL A 99 9.79 -2.87 11.18
N GLN A 100 10.38 -3.25 10.07
CA GLN A 100 11.03 -2.35 9.12
C GLN A 100 10.03 -2.00 8.03
N ILE A 101 9.81 -0.71 7.79
CA ILE A 101 8.82 -0.23 6.82
C ILE A 101 9.53 0.65 5.81
N THR A 102 9.28 0.38 4.53
CA THR A 102 9.61 1.26 3.41
C THR A 102 8.32 1.71 2.71
N LEU A 103 8.21 3.00 2.42
CA LEU A 103 7.08 3.58 1.70
C LEU A 103 7.56 4.25 0.40
N THR A 104 6.91 3.88 -0.68
CA THR A 104 7.06 4.49 -2.01
C THR A 104 5.79 4.20 -2.81
N SER A 105 5.48 5.05 -3.80
CA SER A 105 4.37 4.80 -4.71
C SER A 105 4.87 4.08 -5.96
N HIS A 106 4.69 2.75 -6.01
CA HIS A 106 5.14 1.89 -7.12
C HIS A 106 4.58 2.27 -8.49
N ASP A 107 3.34 2.74 -8.53
CA ASP A 107 2.66 3.20 -9.75
C ASP A 107 3.25 4.49 -10.33
N ARG A 108 4.00 5.25 -9.52
CA ARG A 108 4.63 6.53 -9.88
C ARG A 108 6.16 6.51 -9.80
N GLY A 109 6.74 5.42 -9.31
CA GLY A 109 8.19 5.27 -9.15
C GLY A 109 8.82 6.24 -8.16
N GLY A 110 8.08 6.73 -7.16
CA GLY A 110 8.60 7.69 -6.19
C GLY A 110 7.62 8.10 -5.08
N LEU A 111 8.02 9.08 -4.28
CA LEU A 111 7.30 9.54 -3.10
C LEU A 111 6.12 10.46 -3.48
N THR A 112 4.92 10.13 -3.00
CA THR A 112 3.70 10.91 -3.21
C THR A 112 3.05 11.34 -1.88
N ARG A 113 1.94 12.09 -1.95
CA ARG A 113 1.16 12.44 -0.76
C ARG A 113 0.63 11.20 -0.03
N ARG A 114 0.34 10.10 -0.73
CA ARG A 114 -0.11 8.85 -0.11
C ARG A 114 0.91 8.29 0.86
N ASP A 115 2.19 8.31 0.47
CA ASP A 115 3.30 7.85 1.31
C ASP A 115 3.39 8.68 2.60
N VAL A 116 3.34 10.00 2.48
CA VAL A 116 3.38 10.92 3.63
C VAL A 116 2.17 10.72 4.54
N LYS A 117 0.96 10.57 3.99
CA LYS A 117 -0.26 10.32 4.77
C LYS A 117 -0.18 8.99 5.52
N LEU A 118 0.29 7.93 4.87
CA LEU A 118 0.44 6.62 5.49
C LEU A 118 1.52 6.64 6.57
N ALA A 119 2.66 7.29 6.32
CA ALA A 119 3.72 7.49 7.32
C ALA A 119 3.21 8.22 8.57
N LYS A 120 2.46 9.31 8.39
CA LYS A 120 1.85 10.05 9.51
C LYS A 120 0.84 9.18 10.29
N PHE A 121 0.10 8.29 9.62
CA PHE A 121 -0.76 7.33 10.30
C PHE A 121 0.04 6.28 11.07
N ILE A 122 1.10 5.75 10.47
CA ILE A 122 2.01 4.78 11.08
C ILE A 122 2.58 5.33 12.39
N GLU A 123 3.02 6.59 12.43
CA GLU A 123 3.49 7.23 13.67
C GLU A 123 2.42 7.22 14.77
N LYS A 124 1.18 7.58 14.42
CA LYS A 124 0.05 7.55 15.37
C LYS A 124 -0.25 6.13 15.84
N ALA A 125 -0.19 5.16 14.93
CA ALA A 125 -0.41 3.76 15.25
C ALA A 125 0.65 3.25 16.23
N ALA A 126 1.94 3.54 15.96
CA ALA A 126 3.07 3.14 16.78
C ALA A 126 3.03 3.76 18.18
N ALA A 127 2.62 5.03 18.30
CA ALA A 127 2.52 5.72 19.59
C ALA A 127 1.38 5.19 20.51
N SER A 128 0.48 4.36 19.99
CA SER A 128 -0.69 3.86 20.73
C SER A 128 -0.58 2.37 21.12
N VAL A 129 0.61 1.79 21.11
CA VAL A 129 0.89 0.37 21.43
C VAL A 129 1.98 0.28 22.49
#